data_AF-A0A529LCZ3-F1
#
_entry.id   AF-A0A529LCZ3-F1
#
_cell.length_a   1.000
_cell.length_b   1.000
_cell.length_c   1.000
_cell.angle_alpha   90.00
_cell.angle_beta   90.00
_cell.angle_gamma   90.00
#
_symmetry.space_group_name_H-M   'P 1'
#
loop_
_entity.id
_entity.type
_entity.pdbx_description
1 polymer ?
#
loop_
_entity_poly.entity_id
_entity_poly.type
_entity_poly.pdbx_seq_one_letter_code
_entity_poly.pdbx_strand_id
1 'polypeptide(L)'
;RWIAHGLLAELGVGDVAILRTPTGAPVWPDGITGSLAHDDDMAVAAVAPIGDIASLGIDVEPAQPLPDDILALVTTPADRTDAADRHLAGRILFAAKEAVYKAVYPLDREVLGYEDITVDLNAGQATTKTGRKARLVYCAAPRVVVLAFVDGDGV
;
A
#
# COMPACT_ATOMS: atom_id res chain seq x y z
N ARG A 1 7.49 -0.21 -14.20
CA ARG A 1 8.54 0.74 -13.77
C ARG A 1 8.49 2.08 -14.50
N TRP A 2 7.99 2.15 -15.74
CA TRP A 2 7.90 3.40 -16.50
C TRP A 2 7.23 4.56 -15.71
N ILE A 3 6.08 4.29 -15.07
CA ILE A 3 5.37 5.27 -14.24
C ILE A 3 6.26 5.80 -13.10
N ALA A 4 6.99 4.92 -12.41
CA ALA A 4 7.87 5.32 -11.33
C ALA A 4 9.05 6.20 -11.79
N HIS A 5 9.64 5.93 -12.96
CA HIS A 5 10.64 6.83 -13.52
C HIS A 5 10.06 8.20 -13.87
N GLY A 6 8.81 8.25 -14.37
CA GLY A 6 8.10 9.51 -14.59
C GLY A 6 7.94 10.32 -13.31
N LEU A 7 7.45 9.67 -12.24
CA LEU A 7 7.28 10.34 -10.94
C LEU A 7 8.61 10.78 -10.31
N LEU A 8 9.68 9.97 -10.45
CA LEU A 8 11.02 10.36 -9.99
C LEU A 8 11.53 11.59 -10.76
N ALA A 9 11.31 11.66 -12.07
CA ALA A 9 11.67 12.82 -12.87
C ALA A 9 10.89 14.08 -12.45
N GLU A 10 9.60 13.95 -12.11
CA GLU A 10 8.80 15.05 -11.55
C GLU A 10 9.34 15.55 -10.20
N LEU A 11 9.93 14.66 -9.38
CA LEU A 11 10.64 15.02 -8.16
C LEU A 11 12.09 15.51 -8.39
N GLY A 12 12.51 15.69 -9.64
CA GLY A 12 13.86 16.15 -9.99
C GLY A 12 14.95 15.09 -9.86
N VAL A 13 14.58 13.81 -9.69
CA VAL A 13 15.50 12.67 -9.62
C VAL A 13 15.65 12.05 -11.01
N GLY A 14 16.72 12.42 -11.73
CA GLY A 14 16.95 12.01 -13.12
C GLY A 14 17.62 10.64 -13.29
N ASP A 15 17.17 9.89 -14.31
CA ASP A 15 17.79 8.68 -14.90
C ASP A 15 18.43 7.66 -13.93
N VAL A 16 17.76 7.42 -12.80
CA VAL A 16 18.17 6.43 -11.80
C VAL A 16 17.49 5.09 -12.04
N ALA A 17 18.26 4.00 -11.97
CA ALA A 17 17.72 2.65 -12.08
C ALA A 17 16.99 2.23 -10.79
N ILE A 18 15.72 1.79 -10.92
CA ILE A 18 14.97 1.17 -9.81
C ILE A 18 15.31 -0.33 -9.79
N LEU A 19 16.33 -0.70 -9.02
CA LEU A 19 16.80 -2.08 -8.89
C LEU A 19 15.79 -2.96 -8.12
N ARG A 20 16.06 -4.26 -8.04
CA ARG A 20 15.30 -5.22 -7.23
C ARG A 20 16.21 -5.81 -6.16
N THR A 21 15.69 -5.96 -4.95
CA THR A 21 16.30 -6.82 -3.93
C THR A 21 16.18 -8.30 -4.35
N PRO A 22 16.91 -9.23 -3.70
CA PRO A 22 16.71 -10.67 -3.90
C PRO A 22 15.28 -11.14 -3.60
N THR A 23 14.57 -10.42 -2.71
CA THR A 23 13.16 -10.67 -2.37
C THR A 23 12.19 -10.01 -3.37
N GLY A 24 12.68 -9.33 -4.40
CA GLY A 24 11.88 -8.73 -5.47
C GLY A 24 11.40 -7.29 -5.18
N ALA A 25 11.60 -6.77 -3.97
CA ALA A 25 11.22 -5.41 -3.61
C ALA A 25 12.03 -4.36 -4.41
N PRO A 26 11.42 -3.23 -4.80
CA PRO A 26 12.16 -2.16 -5.46
C PRO A 26 13.18 -1.52 -4.52
N VAL A 27 14.37 -1.22 -5.05
CA VAL A 27 15.36 -0.37 -4.37
C VAL A 27 15.19 1.04 -4.90
N TRP A 28 14.83 1.96 -4.01
CA TRP A 28 14.61 3.36 -4.33
C TRP A 28 15.91 4.17 -4.22
N PRO A 29 16.03 5.26 -4.99
CA PRO A 29 17.14 6.20 -4.84
C PRO A 29 17.22 6.78 -3.42
N ASP A 30 18.41 7.19 -3.00
CA ASP A 30 18.61 7.82 -1.70
C ASP A 30 17.68 9.02 -1.49
N GLY A 31 17.09 9.11 -0.31
CA GLY A 31 16.13 10.17 0.05
C GLY A 31 14.71 9.97 -0.51
N ILE A 32 14.46 8.90 -1.28
CA ILE A 32 13.14 8.59 -1.83
C ILE A 32 12.61 7.28 -1.23
N THR A 33 11.33 7.27 -0.89
CA THR A 33 10.56 6.05 -0.65
C THR A 33 9.53 5.86 -1.76
N GLY A 34 9.07 4.63 -1.94
CA GLY A 34 8.06 4.35 -2.94
C GLY A 34 7.50 2.94 -2.89
N SER A 35 6.51 2.71 -3.73
CA SER A 35 5.91 1.39 -3.91
C SER A 35 5.38 1.23 -5.32
N LEU A 36 5.29 -0.03 -5.74
CA LEU A 36 4.82 -0.45 -7.06
C LEU A 36 3.75 -1.53 -6.87
N ALA A 37 2.72 -1.48 -7.68
CA ALA A 37 1.79 -2.58 -7.85
C ALA A 37 1.31 -2.65 -9.29
N HIS A 38 0.82 -3.80 -9.69
CA HIS A 38 0.09 -3.95 -10.94
C HIS A 38 -0.87 -5.12 -10.81
N ASP A 39 -1.93 -5.08 -11.60
CA ASP A 39 -2.71 -6.25 -11.97
C ASP A 39 -2.54 -6.53 -13.46
N ASP A 40 -3.47 -7.25 -14.07
CA ASP A 40 -3.42 -7.62 -15.49
C ASP A 40 -3.60 -6.43 -16.45
N ASP A 41 -4.26 -5.35 -16.01
CA ASP A 41 -4.64 -4.23 -16.88
C ASP A 41 -4.01 -2.89 -16.47
N MET A 42 -3.61 -2.74 -15.21
CA MET A 42 -3.15 -1.47 -14.64
C MET A 42 -1.87 -1.66 -13.83
N ALA A 43 -0.91 -0.79 -14.08
CA ALA A 43 0.24 -0.60 -13.20
C ALA A 43 0.11 0.74 -12.48
N VAL A 44 0.48 0.76 -11.20
CA VAL A 44 0.52 1.96 -10.37
C VAL A 44 1.87 2.09 -9.67
N ALA A 45 2.26 3.32 -9.39
CA ALA A 45 3.44 3.65 -8.62
C ALA A 45 3.15 4.84 -7.73
N ALA A 46 3.76 4.85 -6.56
CA ALA A 46 3.82 6.01 -5.67
C ALA A 46 5.26 6.22 -5.23
N VAL A 47 5.69 7.47 -5.14
CA VAL A 47 7.01 7.87 -4.65
C VAL A 47 6.86 9.14 -3.82
N ALA A 48 7.73 9.31 -2.83
CA ALA A 48 7.77 10.51 -2.00
C ALA A 48 9.18 10.74 -1.44
N PRO A 49 9.56 11.99 -1.13
CA PRO A 49 10.72 12.26 -0.30
C PRO A 49 10.55 11.65 1.09
N ILE A 50 11.59 10.99 1.61
CA ILE A 50 11.58 10.33 2.93
C ILE A 50 11.29 11.34 4.07
N GLY A 51 11.69 12.61 3.90
CA GLY A 51 11.44 13.66 4.88
C GLY A 51 9.97 14.01 5.08
N ASP A 52 9.13 13.80 4.06
CA ASP A 52 7.69 14.07 4.13
C ASP A 52 6.91 12.81 4.51
N ILE A 53 7.31 11.67 3.93
CA ILE A 53 6.68 10.36 4.14
C ILE A 53 7.78 9.34 4.40
N ALA A 54 7.85 8.79 5.60
CA ALA A 54 8.89 7.82 5.98
C ALA A 54 8.84 6.56 5.11
N SER A 55 7.63 6.06 4.82
CA SER A 55 7.42 4.91 3.96
C SER A 55 6.02 4.88 3.39
N LEU A 56 5.85 4.28 2.22
CA LEU A 56 4.55 4.12 1.58
C LEU A 56 4.41 2.77 0.88
N GLY A 57 3.17 2.39 0.65
CA GLY A 57 2.77 1.16 -0.03
C GLY A 57 1.56 1.45 -0.91
N ILE A 58 1.58 0.95 -2.15
CA ILE A 58 0.46 1.06 -3.07
C ILE A 58 0.04 -0.32 -3.54
N ASP A 59 -1.26 -0.49 -3.72
CA ASP A 59 -1.84 -1.70 -4.29
C ASP A 59 -2.97 -1.37 -5.27
N VAL A 60 -3.15 -2.22 -6.27
CA VAL A 60 -4.19 -2.07 -7.31
C VAL A 60 -4.83 -3.42 -7.57
N GLU A 61 -6.16 -3.41 -7.62
CA GLU A 61 -6.99 -4.58 -7.77
C GLU A 61 -8.20 -4.29 -8.68
N PRO A 62 -8.76 -5.30 -9.37
CA PRO A 62 -10.00 -5.14 -10.11
C PRO A 62 -11.13 -4.72 -9.17
N ALA A 63 -12.02 -3.83 -9.63
CA ALA A 63 -13.21 -3.41 -8.90
C ALA A 63 -14.31 -4.50 -8.95
N GLN A 64 -13.99 -5.68 -8.41
CA GLN A 64 -14.84 -6.86 -8.37
C GLN A 64 -14.80 -7.46 -6.95
N PRO A 65 -15.87 -8.15 -6.51
CA PRO A 65 -15.88 -8.85 -5.24
C PRO A 65 -14.66 -9.74 -5.05
N LEU A 66 -14.22 -9.83 -3.80
CA LEU A 66 -13.20 -10.78 -3.42
C LEU A 66 -13.83 -12.18 -3.30
N PRO A 67 -13.19 -13.24 -3.83
CA PRO A 67 -13.65 -14.62 -3.62
C PRO A 67 -13.79 -14.95 -2.13
N ASP A 68 -14.82 -15.72 -1.77
CA ASP A 68 -15.19 -15.98 -0.36
C ASP A 68 -14.07 -16.67 0.43
N ASP A 69 -13.29 -17.54 -0.22
CA ASP A 69 -12.16 -18.23 0.38
C ASP A 69 -11.02 -17.27 0.74
N ILE A 70 -10.72 -16.29 -0.12
CA ILE A 70 -9.74 -15.24 0.17
C ILE A 70 -10.30 -14.25 1.20
N LEU A 71 -11.59 -13.89 1.09
CA LEU A 71 -12.25 -12.99 2.04
C LEU A 71 -12.17 -13.50 3.47
N ALA A 72 -12.34 -14.80 3.67
CA ALA A 72 -12.23 -15.45 4.97
C ALA A 72 -10.82 -15.37 5.59
N LEU A 73 -9.76 -15.30 4.76
CA LEU A 73 -8.37 -15.14 5.21
C LEU A 73 -8.02 -13.69 5.51
N VAL A 74 -8.58 -12.76 4.74
CA VAL A 74 -8.27 -11.32 4.82
C VAL A 74 -8.95 -10.65 6.02
N THR A 75 -10.17 -11.07 6.30
CA THR A 75 -11.04 -10.39 7.27
C THR A 75 -10.71 -10.79 8.69
N THR A 76 -10.57 -9.79 9.56
CA THR A 76 -10.48 -9.97 11.01
C THR A 76 -11.68 -9.32 11.70
N PRO A 77 -12.07 -9.77 12.91
CA PRO A 77 -13.13 -9.12 13.70
C PRO A 77 -12.84 -7.66 14.07
N ALA A 78 -11.56 -7.25 14.02
CA ALA A 78 -11.13 -5.90 14.34
C ALA A 78 -11.26 -4.93 13.15
N ASP A 79 -11.35 -5.45 11.92
CA ASP A 79 -11.48 -4.60 10.74
C ASP A 79 -12.81 -3.84 10.75
N ARG A 80 -12.81 -2.62 10.18
CA ARG A 80 -13.99 -1.76 10.02
C ARG A 80 -14.10 -1.34 8.57
N THR A 81 -15.19 -1.73 7.91
CA THR A 81 -15.39 -1.53 6.48
C THR A 81 -16.74 -0.88 6.14
N ASP A 82 -17.45 -0.37 7.16
CA ASP A 82 -18.83 0.12 7.04
C ASP A 82 -18.98 1.31 6.06
N ALA A 83 -17.93 2.10 5.87
CA ALA A 83 -17.90 3.24 4.95
C ALA A 83 -17.69 2.82 3.49
N ALA A 84 -17.25 1.59 3.23
CA ALA A 84 -17.01 1.10 1.88
C ALA A 84 -18.29 0.52 1.25
N ASP A 85 -18.35 0.51 -0.08
CA ASP A 85 -19.38 -0.23 -0.80
C ASP A 85 -19.33 -1.71 -0.37
N ARG A 86 -20.45 -2.25 0.12
CA ARG A 86 -20.52 -3.62 0.66
C ARG A 86 -20.05 -4.67 -0.34
N HIS A 87 -20.27 -4.46 -1.63
CA HIS A 87 -19.87 -5.39 -2.69
C HIS A 87 -18.36 -5.43 -2.90
N LEU A 88 -17.68 -4.30 -2.68
CA LEU A 88 -16.23 -4.16 -2.88
C LEU A 88 -15.43 -4.09 -1.57
N ALA A 89 -16.09 -4.00 -0.41
CA ALA A 89 -15.47 -3.84 0.90
C ALA A 89 -14.37 -4.87 1.16
N GLY A 90 -14.62 -6.15 0.81
CA GLY A 90 -13.62 -7.21 0.92
C GLY A 90 -12.39 -6.98 0.04
N ARG A 91 -12.59 -6.53 -1.20
CA ARG A 91 -11.50 -6.23 -2.14
C ARG A 91 -10.69 -5.00 -1.72
N ILE A 92 -11.37 -3.95 -1.25
CA ILE A 92 -10.72 -2.75 -0.71
C ILE A 92 -9.91 -3.12 0.53
N LEU A 93 -10.46 -3.95 1.42
CA LEU A 93 -9.74 -4.43 2.61
C LEU A 93 -8.49 -5.23 2.23
N PHE A 94 -8.59 -6.15 1.26
CA PHE A 94 -7.45 -6.91 0.74
C PHE A 94 -6.34 -5.98 0.22
N ALA A 95 -6.68 -5.07 -0.71
CA ALA A 95 -5.73 -4.11 -1.26
C ALA A 95 -5.13 -3.20 -0.18
N ALA A 96 -5.92 -2.83 0.83
CA ALA A 96 -5.44 -2.04 1.96
C ALA A 96 -4.40 -2.79 2.80
N LYS A 97 -4.61 -4.08 3.09
CA LYS A 97 -3.63 -4.87 3.85
C LYS A 97 -2.34 -5.09 3.07
N GLU A 98 -2.42 -5.34 1.77
CA GLU A 98 -1.25 -5.41 0.88
C GLU A 98 -0.49 -4.08 0.84
N ALA A 99 -1.20 -2.96 0.69
CA ALA A 99 -0.60 -1.63 0.73
C ALA A 99 0.08 -1.34 2.08
N VAL A 100 -0.57 -1.68 3.20
CA VAL A 100 0.02 -1.52 4.54
C VAL A 100 1.26 -2.38 4.71
N TYR A 101 1.23 -3.65 4.29
CA TYR A 101 2.40 -4.52 4.34
C TYR A 101 3.59 -3.92 3.58
N LYS A 102 3.35 -3.43 2.37
CA LYS A 102 4.39 -2.75 1.55
C LYS A 102 4.93 -1.48 2.22
N ALA A 103 4.08 -0.71 2.91
CA ALA A 103 4.51 0.49 3.64
C ALA A 103 5.31 0.15 4.90
N VAL A 104 4.95 -0.92 5.61
CA VAL A 104 5.50 -1.23 6.94
C VAL A 104 6.73 -2.13 6.86
N TYR A 105 6.76 -3.12 5.96
CA TYR A 105 7.85 -4.08 5.87
C TYR A 105 9.25 -3.45 5.74
N PRO A 106 9.47 -2.37 4.95
CA PRO A 106 10.78 -1.71 4.89
C PRO A 106 11.27 -1.16 6.24
N LEU A 107 10.34 -0.78 7.12
CA LEU A 107 10.61 -0.16 8.41
C LEU A 107 10.81 -1.21 9.51
N ASP A 108 9.92 -2.20 9.59
CA ASP A 108 9.92 -3.19 10.67
C ASP A 108 10.73 -4.44 10.33
N ARG A 109 10.85 -4.76 9.02
CA ARG A 109 11.45 -5.99 8.49
C ARG A 109 10.84 -7.27 9.07
N GLU A 110 9.60 -7.18 9.54
CA GLU A 110 8.82 -8.30 10.02
C GLU A 110 7.80 -8.74 8.95
N VAL A 111 7.71 -10.04 8.73
CA VAL A 111 6.68 -10.61 7.83
C VAL A 111 5.35 -10.59 8.56
N LEU A 112 4.34 -9.99 7.92
CA LEU A 112 2.99 -9.85 8.47
C LEU A 112 2.00 -10.64 7.62
N GLY A 113 1.12 -11.39 8.28
CA GLY A 113 -0.09 -11.94 7.67
C GLY A 113 -1.23 -10.93 7.65
N TYR A 114 -2.37 -11.29 7.07
CA TYR A 114 -3.56 -10.43 7.07
C TYR A 114 -4.12 -10.20 8.47
N GLU A 115 -4.01 -11.21 9.34
CA GLU A 115 -4.40 -11.17 10.75
C GLU A 115 -3.54 -10.21 11.58
N ASP A 116 -2.33 -9.92 11.12
CA ASP A 116 -1.38 -9.03 11.79
C ASP A 116 -1.64 -7.55 11.48
N ILE A 117 -2.60 -7.25 10.59
CA ILE A 117 -2.92 -5.91 10.12
C ILE A 117 -4.42 -5.67 10.36
N THR A 118 -4.74 -4.73 11.24
CA THR A 118 -6.12 -4.25 11.43
C THR A 118 -6.33 -2.98 10.61
N VAL A 119 -7.40 -2.92 9.82
CA VAL A 119 -7.76 -1.80 8.97
C VAL A 119 -9.10 -1.21 9.40
N ASP A 120 -9.13 0.12 9.54
CA ASP A 120 -10.35 0.90 9.67
C ASP A 120 -10.51 1.81 8.44
N LEU A 121 -11.33 1.38 7.49
CA LEU A 121 -11.63 2.13 6.28
C LEU A 121 -12.48 3.38 6.55
N ASN A 122 -13.19 3.42 7.68
CA ASN A 122 -14.00 4.57 8.08
C ASN A 122 -13.09 5.71 8.55
N ALA A 123 -12.04 5.36 9.29
CA ALA A 123 -11.02 6.28 9.77
C ALA A 123 -9.89 6.53 8.76
N GLY A 124 -9.77 5.71 7.71
CA GLY A 124 -8.65 5.76 6.77
C GLY A 124 -7.33 5.42 7.45
N GLN A 125 -7.31 4.40 8.30
CA GLN A 125 -6.16 4.04 9.13
C GLN A 125 -5.94 2.53 9.19
N ALA A 126 -4.71 2.13 9.44
CA ALA A 126 -4.35 0.77 9.79
C ALA A 126 -3.36 0.73 10.95
N THR A 127 -3.38 -0.36 11.70
CA THR A 127 -2.41 -0.66 12.75
C THR A 127 -1.92 -2.09 12.58
N THR A 128 -0.59 -2.29 12.63
CA THR A 128 0.03 -3.61 12.61
C THR A 128 0.19 -4.16 14.02
N LYS A 129 0.41 -5.48 14.17
CA LYS A 129 0.72 -6.09 15.47
C LYS A 129 1.95 -5.51 16.17
N THR A 130 2.88 -4.94 15.41
CA THR A 130 4.08 -4.25 15.91
C THR A 130 3.76 -2.86 16.50
N GLY A 131 2.50 -2.42 16.41
CA GLY A 131 2.03 -1.11 16.87
C GLY A 131 2.24 0.02 15.86
N ARG A 132 2.77 -0.28 14.67
CA ARG A 132 2.96 0.72 13.62
C ARG A 132 1.62 1.15 13.05
N LYS A 133 1.44 2.46 12.90
CA LYS A 133 0.24 3.06 12.31
C LYS A 133 0.53 3.52 10.89
N ALA A 134 -0.44 3.35 10.01
CA ALA A 134 -0.42 3.88 8.65
C ALA A 134 -1.75 4.60 8.37
N ARG A 135 -1.68 5.66 7.56
CA ARG A 135 -2.85 6.31 6.98
C ARG A 135 -3.15 5.70 5.62
N LEU A 136 -4.43 5.67 5.27
CA LEU A 136 -4.94 5.07 4.06
C LEU A 136 -5.79 6.07 3.29
N VAL A 137 -5.61 6.09 1.99
CA VAL A 137 -6.57 6.66 1.03
C VAL A 137 -6.81 5.64 -0.06
N TYR A 138 -8.04 5.60 -0.58
CA TYR A 138 -8.39 4.66 -1.64
C TYR A 138 -9.40 5.25 -2.62
N CYS A 139 -9.40 4.70 -3.82
CA CYS A 139 -10.50 4.85 -4.76
C CYS A 139 -10.97 3.46 -5.22
N ALA A 140 -12.23 3.35 -5.65
CA ALA A 140 -12.83 2.08 -6.08
C ALA A 140 -13.23 2.06 -7.57
N ALA A 141 -13.04 3.16 -8.29
CA ALA A 141 -13.39 3.28 -9.71
C ALA A 141 -12.31 4.06 -10.48
N PRO A 142 -11.92 3.60 -11.69
CA PRO A 142 -12.40 2.39 -12.36
C PRO A 142 -11.83 1.08 -11.77
N ARG A 143 -10.83 1.18 -10.88
CA ARG A 143 -10.21 0.05 -10.17
C ARG A 143 -10.13 0.37 -8.68
N VAL A 144 -9.92 -0.66 -7.86
CA VAL A 144 -9.56 -0.46 -6.45
C VAL A 144 -8.09 -0.11 -6.40
N VAL A 145 -7.76 1.10 -5.97
CA VAL A 145 -6.37 1.51 -5.71
C VAL A 145 -6.29 1.98 -4.27
N VAL A 146 -5.36 1.43 -3.50
CA VAL A 146 -5.13 1.81 -2.11
C VAL A 146 -3.70 2.31 -1.95
N LEU A 147 -3.56 3.47 -1.32
CA LEU A 147 -2.27 4.02 -0.91
C LEU A 147 -2.22 4.05 0.62
N ALA A 148 -1.24 3.36 1.18
CA ALA A 148 -0.87 3.39 2.58
C ALA A 148 0.41 4.18 2.78
N PHE A 149 0.49 4.97 3.84
CA PHE A 149 1.68 5.75 4.15
C PHE A 149 1.86 5.94 5.64
N VAL A 150 3.13 5.85 6.06
CA VAL A 150 3.59 6.09 7.42
C VAL A 150 4.22 7.47 7.41
N ASP A 151 3.68 8.36 8.24
CA ASP A 151 4.18 9.72 8.34
C ASP A 151 5.64 9.73 8.78
N GLY A 152 6.41 10.70 8.26
CA GLY A 152 7.72 11.01 8.81
C GLY A 152 7.60 11.40 10.28
N ASP A 153 8.60 11.06 11.08
CA ASP A 153 8.79 11.72 12.38
C ASP A 153 9.09 13.19 12.04
N GLY A 154 8.05 14.02 12.04
CA GLY A 154 8.17 15.43 11.66
C GLY A 154 9.31 16.07 12.43
N VAL A 155 10.30 16.59 11.70
CA VAL A 155 11.35 17.43 12.27
C VAL A 155 10.78 18.82 12.54
#